data_AF-A0A0J8FB57-F1
#
_entry.id   AF-A0A0J8FB57-F1
#
_cell.length_a   1.000
_cell.length_b   1.000
_cell.length_c   1.000
_cell.angle_alpha   90.00
_cell.angle_beta   90.00
_cell.angle_gamma   90.00
#
_symmetry.space_group_name_H-M   'P 1'
#
loop_
_entity.id
_entity.type
_entity.pdbx_description
1 polymer ?
#
loop_
_entity_poly.entity_id
_entity_poly.type
_entity_poly.pdbx_seq_one_letter_code
_entity_poly.pdbx_strand_id
1 'polypeptide(L)'
;MLHWTQAVEKLVNDGKLELSGTELDYTVTYHDPCHLGRYNDEYEAPRDLIRATGCKLEEMPRNRSNSFCCGGGGGGLWMDFDEEPKPSEERLREALEDTDAGPNIEKFVVACPMCMTMYEDGRKTGDFEDDIEIVDIAELIVEAIGKEERADLEIVAN
;
A
#
# COMPACT_ATOMS: atom_id res chain seq x y z
N MET A 1 11.96 18.42 -0.61
CA MET A 1 11.88 17.49 -1.76
C MET A 1 10.49 16.88 -1.71
N LEU A 2 9.76 16.81 -2.82
CA LEU A 2 8.41 16.23 -2.83
C LEU A 2 8.51 14.74 -3.18
N HIS A 3 7.76 13.91 -2.46
CA HIS A 3 7.44 12.56 -2.92
C HIS A 3 6.42 12.64 -4.06
N TRP A 4 6.40 11.65 -4.95
CA TRP A 4 5.52 11.69 -6.12
C TRP A 4 4.04 11.70 -5.71
N THR A 5 3.68 11.05 -4.59
CA THR A 5 2.32 11.10 -4.03
C THR A 5 1.88 12.53 -3.73
N GLN A 6 2.74 13.36 -3.11
CA GLN A 6 2.43 14.79 -2.86
C GLN A 6 2.28 15.58 -4.17
N ALA A 7 3.05 15.24 -5.20
CA ALA A 7 2.92 15.89 -6.50
C ALA A 7 1.61 15.51 -7.20
N VAL A 8 1.19 14.26 -7.13
CA VAL A 8 -0.07 13.77 -7.74
C VAL A 8 -1.28 14.24 -6.95
N GLU A 9 -1.22 14.24 -5.62
CA GLU A 9 -2.25 14.82 -4.75
C GLU A 9 -2.51 16.28 -5.13
N LYS A 10 -1.45 17.06 -5.39
CA LYS A 10 -1.60 18.41 -5.90
C LYS A 10 -2.33 18.47 -7.26
N LEU A 11 -2.10 17.51 -8.16
CA LEU A 11 -2.82 17.46 -9.44
C LEU A 11 -4.30 17.16 -9.25
N VAL A 12 -4.64 16.27 -8.32
CA VAL A 12 -6.04 15.98 -7.94
C VAL A 12 -6.70 17.21 -7.36
N ASN A 13 -6.06 17.84 -6.36
CA ASN A 13 -6.57 19.05 -5.71
C ASN A 13 -6.68 20.26 -6.66
N ASP A 14 -5.78 20.37 -7.65
CA ASP A 14 -5.83 21.40 -8.70
C ASP A 14 -6.87 21.06 -9.80
N GLY A 15 -7.55 19.91 -9.75
CA GLY A 15 -8.52 19.45 -10.76
C GLY A 15 -7.88 19.07 -12.11
N LYS A 16 -6.58 18.76 -12.12
CA LYS A 16 -5.82 18.36 -13.32
C LYS A 16 -5.78 16.85 -13.52
N LEU A 17 -6.01 16.09 -12.45
CA LEU A 17 -6.26 14.66 -12.47
C LEU A 17 -7.65 14.46 -11.86
N GLU A 18 -8.60 14.01 -12.68
CA GLU A 18 -9.99 13.85 -12.25
C GLU A 18 -10.12 12.51 -11.52
N LEU A 19 -10.38 12.59 -10.22
CA LEU A 19 -10.74 11.49 -9.34
C LEU A 19 -11.93 11.97 -8.51
N SER A 20 -13.07 11.30 -8.66
CA SER A 20 -14.35 11.67 -8.06
C SER A 20 -14.61 11.01 -6.70
N GLY A 21 -13.80 10.02 -6.33
CA GLY A 21 -13.95 9.25 -5.10
C GLY A 21 -15.00 8.16 -5.22
N THR A 22 -15.32 7.72 -6.43
CA THR A 22 -16.36 6.71 -6.71
C THR A 22 -15.95 5.67 -7.75
N GLU A 23 -14.71 5.74 -8.21
CA GLU A 23 -14.17 4.88 -9.26
C GLU A 23 -13.98 3.44 -8.79
N LEU A 24 -13.55 3.26 -7.53
CA LEU A 24 -13.25 1.97 -6.91
C LEU A 24 -14.12 1.80 -5.65
N ASP A 25 -14.62 0.59 -5.39
CA ASP A 25 -15.57 0.30 -4.30
C ASP A 25 -15.12 -0.82 -3.34
N TYR A 26 -13.85 -1.19 -3.39
CA TYR A 26 -13.24 -2.21 -2.52
C TYR A 26 -12.53 -1.62 -1.29
N THR A 27 -12.24 -2.50 -0.32
CA THR A 27 -11.56 -2.14 0.93
C THR A 27 -10.06 -2.40 0.84
N VAL A 28 -9.26 -1.43 1.28
CA VAL A 28 -7.80 -1.50 1.26
C VAL A 28 -7.20 -1.13 2.61
N THR A 29 -5.98 -1.56 2.87
CA THR A 29 -5.14 -1.01 3.95
C THR A 29 -3.87 -0.40 3.39
N TYR A 30 -3.18 0.41 4.19
CA TYR A 30 -1.97 1.11 3.75
C TYR A 30 -0.79 0.89 4.71
N HIS A 31 0.37 0.58 4.15
CA HIS A 31 1.62 0.57 4.89
C HIS A 31 2.37 1.89 4.74
N ASP A 32 2.62 2.55 5.86
CA ASP A 32 3.49 3.74 5.93
C ASP A 32 4.98 3.34 5.79
N PRO A 33 5.65 3.70 4.68
CA PRO A 33 7.06 3.40 4.50
C PRO A 33 7.93 4.26 5.41
N CYS A 34 8.99 3.68 5.98
CA CYS A 34 9.85 4.36 6.95
C CYS A 34 10.39 5.71 6.46
N HIS A 35 10.88 5.80 5.21
CA HIS A 35 11.44 7.03 4.64
C HIS A 35 10.39 8.12 4.41
N LEU A 36 9.22 7.77 3.90
CA LEU A 36 8.15 8.73 3.64
C LEU A 36 7.54 9.21 4.96
N GLY A 37 7.24 8.28 5.87
CA GLY A 37 6.68 8.59 7.18
C GLY A 37 7.72 9.15 8.15
N ARG A 38 8.54 8.30 8.74
CA ARG A 38 9.39 8.68 9.90
C ARG A 38 10.47 9.72 9.59
N TYR A 39 11.02 9.72 8.37
CA TYR A 39 12.10 10.63 8.00
C TYR A 39 11.62 11.93 7.37
N ASN A 40 10.49 11.90 6.65
CA ASN A 40 9.95 13.08 5.96
C ASN A 40 8.67 13.65 6.59
N ASP A 41 8.12 12.99 7.62
CA ASP A 41 6.88 13.36 8.32
C ASP A 41 5.67 13.48 7.37
N GLU A 42 5.66 12.66 6.31
CA GLU A 42 4.59 12.65 5.31
C GLU A 42 3.77 11.36 5.43
N TYR A 43 2.47 11.55 5.67
CA TYR A 43 1.52 10.47 5.94
C TYR A 43 0.21 10.66 5.18
N GLU A 44 -0.15 11.90 4.83
CA GLU A 44 -1.52 12.20 4.41
C GLU A 44 -1.66 12.15 2.89
N ALA A 45 -0.68 12.62 2.11
CA ALA A 45 -0.77 12.56 0.65
C ALA A 45 -1.04 11.15 0.08
N PRO A 46 -0.42 10.06 0.58
CA PRO A 46 -0.79 8.70 0.18
C PRO A 46 -2.25 8.34 0.50
N ARG A 47 -2.72 8.71 1.69
CA ARG A 47 -4.08 8.40 2.17
C ARG A 47 -5.14 9.17 1.41
N ASP A 48 -4.88 10.43 1.13
CA ASP A 48 -5.79 11.30 0.39
C ASP A 48 -5.91 10.84 -1.06
N LEU A 49 -4.83 10.35 -1.67
CA LEU A 49 -4.89 9.69 -2.98
C LEU A 49 -5.72 8.40 -2.95
N ILE A 50 -5.53 7.53 -1.96
CA ILE A 50 -6.33 6.30 -1.82
C ILE A 50 -7.82 6.64 -1.65
N ARG A 51 -8.17 7.65 -0.85
CA ARG A 51 -9.58 8.07 -0.70
C ARG A 51 -10.12 8.71 -1.97
N ALA A 52 -9.30 9.43 -2.71
CA ALA A 52 -9.70 10.07 -3.96
C ALA A 52 -10.07 9.04 -5.05
N THR A 53 -9.55 7.82 -5.02
CA THR A 53 -9.98 6.76 -5.95
C THR A 53 -11.33 6.14 -5.58
N GLY A 54 -11.85 6.39 -4.38
CA GLY A 54 -13.09 5.80 -3.86
C GLY A 54 -12.90 4.58 -2.97
N CYS A 55 -11.69 4.03 -2.90
CA CYS A 55 -11.38 2.90 -2.01
C CYS A 55 -11.72 3.23 -0.55
N LYS A 56 -12.23 2.23 0.17
CA LYS A 56 -12.40 2.31 1.61
C LYS A 56 -11.08 1.99 2.31
N LEU A 57 -10.41 3.01 2.84
CA LEU A 57 -9.16 2.84 3.59
C LEU A 57 -9.43 2.41 5.05
N GLU A 58 -8.95 1.23 5.40
CA GLU A 58 -8.92 0.69 6.76
C GLU A 58 -7.49 0.69 7.30
N GLU A 59 -7.27 1.35 8.42
CA GLU A 59 -5.93 1.55 8.98
C GLU A 59 -5.55 0.40 9.90
N MET A 60 -4.34 -0.14 9.72
CA MET A 60 -3.74 -1.04 10.70
C MET A 60 -3.49 -0.34 12.04
N PRO A 61 -3.55 -1.05 13.19
CA PRO A 61 -3.34 -0.47 14.51
C PRO A 61 -2.02 0.29 14.64
N ARG A 62 -0.93 -0.28 14.11
CA ARG A 62 0.37 0.39 14.02
C ARG A 62 0.46 1.12 12.68
N ASN A 63 0.10 2.40 12.66
CA ASN A 63 0.25 3.25 11.47
C ASN A 63 1.08 4.51 11.76
N ARG A 64 1.31 5.32 10.73
CA ARG A 64 2.09 6.56 10.75
C ARG A 64 3.48 6.34 11.36
N SER A 65 3.88 7.15 12.34
CA SER A 65 5.18 7.05 13.01
C SER A 65 5.38 5.72 13.75
N ASN A 66 4.29 5.02 14.10
CA ASN A 66 4.30 3.73 14.77
C ASN A 66 4.28 2.53 13.79
N SER A 67 4.30 2.75 12.47
CA SER A 67 4.22 1.68 11.46
C SER A 67 5.29 0.59 11.60
N PHE A 68 4.90 -0.67 11.45
CA PHE A 68 5.85 -1.78 11.56
C PHE A 68 6.74 -1.88 10.32
N CYS A 69 7.99 -2.34 10.48
CA CYS A 69 8.98 -2.36 9.40
C CYS A 69 8.69 -3.48 8.39
N CYS A 70 8.91 -3.24 7.10
CA CYS A 70 8.85 -4.28 6.07
C CYS A 70 10.10 -5.20 6.05
N GLY A 71 11.15 -4.86 6.79
CA GLY A 71 12.41 -5.62 6.85
C GLY A 71 13.46 -5.20 5.81
N GLY A 72 13.09 -4.66 4.66
CA GLY A 72 14.05 -4.46 3.54
C GLY A 72 15.13 -3.39 3.74
N GLY A 73 14.91 -2.42 4.64
CA GLY A 73 15.84 -1.31 4.90
C GLY A 73 17.19 -1.76 5.48
N GLY A 74 18.22 -0.91 5.39
CA GLY A 74 19.53 -1.20 6.01
C GLY A 74 20.29 -2.40 5.43
N GLY A 75 19.88 -2.88 4.24
CA GLY A 75 20.43 -4.07 3.60
C GLY A 75 19.60 -5.34 3.78
N GLY A 76 18.48 -5.29 4.52
CA GLY A 76 17.63 -6.44 4.79
C GLY A 76 17.05 -7.11 3.55
N LEU A 77 16.91 -6.38 2.44
CA LEU A 77 16.55 -6.97 1.14
C LEU A 77 17.54 -8.04 0.64
N TRP A 78 18.80 -8.00 1.09
CA TRP A 78 19.87 -8.89 0.65
C TRP A 78 20.35 -9.83 1.75
N MET A 79 19.69 -9.82 2.91
CA MET A 79 20.05 -10.62 4.06
C MET A 79 18.95 -11.65 4.32
N ASP A 80 19.35 -12.82 4.77
CA ASP A 80 18.39 -13.79 5.30
C ASP A 80 17.89 -13.30 6.66
N PHE A 81 16.59 -13.48 6.91
CA PHE A 81 15.99 -13.25 8.21
C PHE A 81 16.00 -14.55 9.00
N ASP A 82 16.74 -14.58 10.11
CA ASP A 82 16.71 -15.71 11.06
C ASP A 82 15.44 -15.69 11.96
N GLU A 83 14.66 -14.61 11.89
CA GLU A 83 13.51 -14.35 12.74
C GLU A 83 12.21 -14.82 12.06
N GLU A 84 11.45 -15.69 12.73
CA GLU A 84 10.16 -16.20 12.27
C GLU A 84 9.04 -15.80 13.26
N PRO A 85 7.90 -15.26 12.77
CA PRO A 85 7.63 -14.91 11.37
C PRO A 85 8.47 -13.71 10.90
N LYS A 86 8.70 -13.59 9.59
CA LYS A 86 9.40 -12.43 9.02
C LYS A 86 8.65 -11.13 9.35
N PRO A 87 9.33 -9.97 9.41
CA PRO A 87 8.65 -8.69 9.63
C PRO A 87 7.55 -8.39 8.61
N SER A 88 7.72 -8.81 7.36
CA SER A 88 6.71 -8.67 6.30
C SER A 88 5.49 -9.55 6.54
N GLU A 89 5.69 -10.81 6.95
CA GLU A 89 4.61 -11.76 7.27
C GLU A 89 3.77 -11.29 8.45
N GLU A 90 4.41 -10.89 9.56
CA GLU A 90 3.70 -10.38 10.74
C GLU A 90 2.85 -9.14 10.40
N ARG A 91 3.33 -8.32 9.47
CA ARG A 91 2.59 -7.13 9.05
C ARG A 91 1.41 -7.45 8.15
N LEU A 92 1.49 -8.49 7.32
CA LEU A 92 0.35 -8.98 6.53
C LEU A 92 -0.70 -9.64 7.43
N ARG A 93 -0.26 -10.40 8.44
CA ARG A 93 -1.14 -10.90 9.51
C ARG A 93 -1.87 -9.74 10.20
N GLU A 94 -1.16 -8.69 10.63
CA GLU A 94 -1.77 -7.51 11.26
C GLU A 94 -2.83 -6.84 10.37
N ALA A 95 -2.59 -6.78 9.05
CA ALA A 95 -3.58 -6.26 8.11
C ALA A 95 -4.89 -7.09 8.15
N LEU A 96 -4.78 -8.41 8.05
CA LEU A 96 -5.93 -9.31 7.91
C LEU A 96 -6.62 -9.67 9.23
N GLU A 97 -5.93 -9.58 10.36
CA GLU A 97 -6.45 -10.03 11.66
C GLU A 97 -6.73 -8.89 12.64
N ASP A 98 -5.96 -7.80 12.58
CA ASP A 98 -6.00 -6.76 13.61
C ASP A 98 -6.69 -5.46 13.15
N THR A 99 -7.24 -5.45 11.93
CA THR A 99 -8.10 -4.36 11.43
C THR A 99 -9.58 -4.68 11.64
N ASP A 100 -10.43 -3.66 11.67
CA ASP A 100 -11.88 -3.85 11.81
C ASP A 100 -12.51 -4.56 10.59
N ALA A 101 -11.89 -4.43 9.41
CA ALA A 101 -12.33 -5.12 8.20
C ALA A 101 -11.84 -6.57 8.11
N GLY A 102 -10.73 -6.89 8.78
CA GLY A 102 -10.13 -8.21 8.80
C GLY A 102 -9.91 -8.78 7.39
N PRO A 103 -10.42 -9.99 7.08
CA PRO A 103 -10.24 -10.64 5.78
C PRO A 103 -11.00 -9.96 4.63
N ASN A 104 -11.78 -8.89 4.89
CA ASN A 104 -12.42 -8.11 3.83
C ASN A 104 -11.48 -7.05 3.23
N ILE A 105 -10.22 -6.96 3.68
CA ILE A 105 -9.22 -6.13 3.01
C ILE A 105 -8.75 -6.88 1.77
N GLU A 106 -9.05 -6.33 0.61
CA GLU A 106 -8.73 -6.94 -0.69
C GLU A 106 -7.29 -6.62 -1.11
N LYS A 107 -6.81 -5.40 -0.81
CA LYS A 107 -5.47 -4.94 -1.20
C LYS A 107 -4.67 -4.31 -0.06
N PHE A 108 -3.41 -4.71 0.04
CA PHE A 108 -2.39 -4.12 0.89
C PHE A 108 -1.57 -3.11 0.08
N VAL A 109 -1.77 -1.83 0.36
CA VAL A 109 -1.27 -0.74 -0.47
C VAL A 109 0.09 -0.25 0.05
N VAL A 110 1.03 -0.06 -0.87
CA VAL A 110 2.37 0.48 -0.60
C VAL A 110 2.66 1.72 -1.45
N ALA A 111 3.65 2.52 -1.02
CA ALA A 111 4.15 3.67 -1.78
C ALA A 111 5.68 3.63 -1.93
N CYS A 112 6.29 2.46 -1.74
CA CYS A 112 7.73 2.26 -1.75
C CYS A 112 8.05 0.94 -2.45
N PRO A 113 8.88 0.94 -3.51
CA PRO A 113 9.17 -0.28 -4.27
C PRO A 113 9.91 -1.33 -3.43
N MET A 114 10.68 -0.90 -2.43
CA MET A 114 11.31 -1.85 -1.51
C MET A 114 10.28 -2.53 -0.60
N CYS A 115 9.28 -1.78 -0.11
CA CYS A 115 8.18 -2.39 0.64
C CYS A 115 7.40 -3.36 -0.23
N MET A 116 7.13 -3.00 -1.51
CA MET A 116 6.50 -3.90 -2.49
C MET A 116 7.23 -5.24 -2.56
N THR A 117 8.54 -5.24 -2.80
CA THR A 117 9.32 -6.48 -2.87
C THR A 117 9.26 -7.30 -1.57
N MET A 118 9.39 -6.65 -0.42
CA MET A 118 9.38 -7.37 0.87
C MET A 118 8.01 -7.94 1.23
N TYR A 119 6.93 -7.25 0.90
CA TYR A 119 5.57 -7.75 1.15
C TYR A 119 5.17 -8.80 0.14
N GLU A 120 5.61 -8.72 -1.12
CA GLU A 120 5.46 -9.83 -2.07
C GLU A 120 6.19 -11.10 -1.63
N ASP A 121 7.41 -10.96 -1.09
CA ASP A 121 8.13 -12.09 -0.48
C ASP A 121 7.36 -12.64 0.72
N GLY A 122 6.97 -11.78 1.67
CA GLY A 122 6.22 -12.18 2.86
C GLY A 122 4.85 -12.79 2.55
N ARG A 123 4.18 -12.34 1.49
CA ARG A 123 2.90 -12.89 1.01
C ARG A 123 3.06 -14.33 0.55
N LYS A 124 4.14 -14.60 -0.17
CA LYS A 124 4.50 -15.93 -0.68
C LYS A 124 5.02 -16.86 0.42
N THR A 125 5.84 -16.35 1.34
CA THR A 125 6.44 -17.20 2.39
C THR A 125 5.55 -17.39 3.62
N GLY A 126 4.59 -16.49 3.83
CA GLY A 126 3.60 -16.56 4.90
C GLY A 126 2.25 -17.17 4.51
N ASP A 127 2.14 -17.79 3.33
CA ASP A 127 0.92 -18.43 2.82
C ASP A 127 -0.30 -17.48 2.68
N PHE A 128 -0.08 -16.19 2.42
CA PHE A 128 -1.15 -15.18 2.22
C PHE A 128 -1.55 -14.98 0.75
N GLU A 129 -1.11 -15.86 -0.16
CA GLU A 129 -1.25 -15.64 -1.60
C GLU A 129 -2.70 -15.61 -2.09
N ASP A 130 -3.60 -16.30 -1.40
CA ASP A 130 -5.03 -16.34 -1.70
C ASP A 130 -5.84 -15.32 -0.88
N ASP A 131 -5.21 -14.65 0.10
CA ASP A 131 -5.90 -13.80 1.08
C ASP A 131 -5.82 -12.31 0.75
N ILE A 132 -4.69 -11.83 0.21
CA ILE A 132 -4.47 -10.40 -0.02
C ILE A 132 -3.53 -10.13 -1.20
N GLU A 133 -3.81 -9.08 -1.96
CA GLU A 133 -2.95 -8.58 -3.03
C GLU A 133 -2.05 -7.44 -2.52
N ILE A 134 -0.79 -7.37 -2.95
CA ILE A 134 0.07 -6.22 -2.68
C ILE A 134 0.06 -5.31 -3.90
N VAL A 135 -0.24 -4.02 -3.72
CA VAL A 135 -0.32 -3.06 -4.84
C VAL A 135 0.35 -1.74 -4.50
N ASP A 136 0.97 -1.09 -5.48
CA ASP A 136 1.40 0.30 -5.32
C ASP A 136 0.22 1.28 -5.49
N ILE A 137 0.26 2.42 -4.80
CA ILE A 137 -0.73 3.51 -4.97
C ILE A 137 -0.87 3.92 -6.44
N ALA A 138 0.22 3.87 -7.22
CA ALA A 138 0.18 4.19 -8.64
C ALA A 138 -0.77 3.27 -9.41
N GLU A 139 -0.84 1.99 -9.04
CA GLU A 139 -1.71 1.00 -9.67
C GLU A 139 -3.18 1.31 -9.36
N LEU A 140 -3.50 1.63 -8.09
CA LEU A 140 -4.85 2.09 -7.71
C LEU A 140 -5.29 3.32 -8.50
N ILE A 141 -4.39 4.30 -8.67
CA ILE A 141 -4.69 5.52 -9.42
C ILE A 141 -4.92 5.20 -10.91
N VAL A 142 -4.12 4.30 -11.49
CA VAL A 142 -4.27 3.89 -12.90
C VAL A 142 -5.59 3.15 -13.14
N GLU A 143 -5.96 2.26 -12.21
CA GLU A 143 -7.25 1.56 -12.20
C GLU A 143 -8.41 2.57 -12.12
N ALA A 144 -8.35 3.51 -11.17
CA ALA A 144 -9.38 4.52 -10.99
C ALA A 144 -9.62 5.37 -12.25
N ILE A 145 -8.57 5.71 -13.02
CA ILE A 145 -8.70 6.50 -14.25
C ILE A 145 -8.96 5.66 -15.52
N GLY A 146 -9.13 4.34 -15.38
CA GLY A 146 -9.37 3.40 -16.47
C GLY A 146 -8.26 3.42 -17.53
N LYS A 147 -7.00 3.27 -17.11
CA LYS A 147 -5.81 3.27 -17.99
C LYS A 147 -4.92 2.04 -17.84
N GLU A 148 -5.44 0.97 -17.29
CA GLU A 148 -4.75 -0.30 -17.01
C GLU A 148 -4.15 -0.90 -18.28
N GLU A 149 -4.94 -1.01 -19.36
CA GLU A 149 -4.47 -1.52 -20.67
C GLU A 149 -3.30 -0.70 -21.24
N ARG A 150 -3.27 0.61 -20.97
CA ARG A 150 -2.21 1.49 -21.45
C ARG A 150 -0.94 1.39 -20.60
N ALA A 151 -1.10 1.00 -19.34
CA ALA A 151 -0.02 0.86 -18.37
C ALA A 151 0.56 -0.55 -18.32
N ASP A 152 0.06 -1.48 -19.16
CA ASP A 152 0.40 -2.90 -19.14
C ASP A 152 0.19 -3.54 -17.75
N LEU A 153 -0.84 -3.10 -17.02
CA LEU A 153 -1.22 -3.69 -15.73
C LEU A 153 -2.18 -4.85 -15.95
N GLU A 154 -1.91 -5.99 -15.31
CA GLU A 154 -2.88 -7.10 -15.23
C GLU A 154 -4.01 -6.70 -14.28
N ILE A 155 -5.22 -6.54 -14.81
CA ILE A 155 -6.40 -6.36 -13.97
C ILE A 155 -6.72 -7.71 -13.36
N VAL A 156 -6.44 -7.89 -12.07
CA VAL A 156 -6.97 -9.03 -11.31
C VAL A 156 -8.45 -8.73 -11.07
N ALA A 157 -9.28 -9.19 -12.01
CA ALA A 157 -10.73 -9.08 -11.87
C ALA A 157 -11.19 -9.99 -10.72
N ASN A 158 -11.86 -9.38 -9.73
CA ASN A 158 -12.65 -10.09 -8.73
C ASN A 158 -13.73 -10.97 -9.36
#